data_AF-S3JF16-F1
#
_entry.id   AF-S3JF16-F1
#
_cell.length_a   1.000
_cell.length_b   1.000
_cell.length_c   1.000
_cell.angle_alpha   90.00
_cell.angle_beta   90.00
_cell.angle_gamma   90.00
#
_symmetry.space_group_name_H-M   'P 1'
#
loop_
_entity.id
_entity.type
_entity.pdbx_description
1 polymer ?
#
loop_
_entity_poly.entity_id
_entity_poly.type
_entity_poly.pdbx_seq_one_letter_code
_entity_poly.pdbx_strand_id
1 'polypeptide(L)'
;MTVTPVPASFNPVSGLVNRILGIKPLFDIARYQARNMMIKRAEKLGVPWRETVKQWQQRDWSQELQAVENPDLVYPEYYVCSFHAYEKGNLDWLPAFEVESAAYAVHSTIWPGAGMDGDPRLRTGISPDIKGANQGKN
;
A
#
# COMPACT_ATOMS: atom_id res chain seq x y z
N MET A 1 33.12 10.24 -3.71
CA MET A 1 32.10 10.84 -4.59
C MET A 1 31.35 11.88 -3.78
N THR A 2 31.46 13.16 -4.12
CA THR A 2 30.73 14.25 -3.46
C THR A 2 29.49 14.56 -4.27
N VAL A 3 28.31 14.34 -3.70
CA VAL A 3 27.03 14.66 -4.33
C VAL A 3 26.75 16.14 -4.12
N THR A 4 26.66 16.90 -5.20
CA THR A 4 26.24 18.30 -5.18
C THR A 4 24.74 18.35 -4.89
N PRO A 5 24.27 19.06 -3.85
CA PRO A 5 22.84 19.15 -3.58
C PRO A 5 22.15 20.04 -4.63
N VAL A 6 21.07 19.53 -5.22
CA VAL A 6 20.17 20.32 -6.06
C VAL A 6 19.34 21.23 -5.14
N PRO A 7 19.29 22.55 -5.36
CA PRO A 7 18.48 23.45 -4.54
C PRO A 7 17.00 23.12 -4.70
N ALA A 8 16.32 22.88 -3.58
CA ALA A 8 14.89 22.65 -3.56
C ALA A 8 14.16 23.92 -4.03
N SER A 9 13.45 23.86 -5.15
CA SER A 9 12.55 24.93 -5.58
C SER A 9 11.41 25.06 -4.57
N PHE A 10 11.30 26.21 -3.89
CA PHE A 10 10.15 26.54 -3.06
C PHE A 10 8.89 26.58 -3.92
N ASN A 11 8.04 25.56 -3.81
CA ASN A 11 6.72 25.55 -4.43
C ASN A 11 5.67 26.03 -3.41
N PRO A 12 5.16 27.26 -3.49
CA PRO A 12 4.22 27.82 -2.50
C PRO A 12 2.91 27.02 -2.42
N VAL A 13 2.54 26.31 -3.50
CA VAL A 13 1.37 25.41 -3.51
C VAL A 13 1.60 24.20 -2.60
N SER A 14 2.83 23.67 -2.54
CA SER A 14 3.18 22.55 -1.65
C SER A 14 3.07 22.94 -0.17
N GLY A 15 3.48 24.16 0.19
CA GLY A 15 3.33 24.67 1.56
C GLY A 15 1.88 24.82 2.00
N LEU A 16 0.99 25.27 1.10
CA LEU A 16 -0.44 25.37 1.38
C LEU A 16 -1.10 24.00 1.50
N VAL A 17 -0.76 23.06 0.61
CA VAL A 17 -1.24 21.67 0.67
C VAL A 17 -0.81 21.02 1.99
N ASN A 18 0.44 21.19 2.43
CA ASN A 18 0.91 20.63 3.70
C ASN A 18 0.18 21.24 4.93
N ARG A 19 -0.22 22.52 4.88
CA ARG A 19 -1.01 23.14 5.95
C ARG A 19 -2.45 22.64 6.00
N ILE A 20 -3.09 22.45 4.84
CA ILE A 20 -4.45 21.91 4.75
C ILE A 20 -4.47 20.43 5.15
N LEU A 21 -3.49 19.64 4.70
CA LEU A 21 -3.31 18.24 5.11
C LEU A 21 -2.80 18.09 6.55
N GLY A 22 -2.27 19.15 7.16
CA GLY A 22 -1.94 19.17 8.59
C GLY A 22 -3.16 19.14 9.51
N ILE A 23 -4.36 19.36 8.97
CA ILE A 23 -5.62 19.26 9.70
C ILE A 23 -6.06 17.79 9.71
N LYS A 24 -5.87 17.10 10.84
CA LYS A 24 -6.13 15.65 10.99
C LYS A 24 -7.47 15.19 10.35
N PRO A 25 -8.62 15.83 10.60
CA PRO A 25 -9.87 15.44 9.96
C PRO A 25 -9.85 15.47 8.42
N LEU A 26 -9.23 16.48 7.81
CA LEU A 26 -9.14 16.60 6.35
C LEU A 26 -8.21 15.54 5.76
N PHE A 27 -7.10 15.28 6.44
CA PHE A 27 -6.18 14.21 6.09
C PHE A 27 -6.86 12.83 6.16
N ASP A 28 -7.64 12.57 7.21
CA ASP A 28 -8.37 11.31 7.39
C ASP A 28 -9.39 11.08 6.26
N ILE A 29 -10.11 12.13 5.86
CA ILE A 29 -11.01 12.10 4.71
C ILE A 29 -10.24 11.80 3.41
N ALA A 30 -9.13 12.50 3.17
CA ALA A 30 -8.32 12.30 1.97
C ALA A 30 -7.75 10.87 1.90
N ARG A 31 -7.24 10.34 3.01
CA ARG A 31 -6.77 8.95 3.13
C ARG A 31 -7.88 7.95 2.81
N TYR A 32 -9.06 8.14 3.40
CA TYR A 32 -10.21 7.27 3.15
C TYR A 32 -10.62 7.27 1.68
N GLN A 33 -10.67 8.44 1.04
CA GLN A 33 -10.99 8.56 -0.37
C GLN A 33 -9.93 7.88 -1.25
N ALA A 34 -8.64 8.11 -1.00
CA ALA A 34 -7.55 7.49 -1.74
C ALA A 34 -7.62 5.95 -1.68
N ARG A 35 -7.82 5.40 -0.48
CA ARG A 35 -8.02 3.95 -0.28
C ARG A 35 -9.23 3.44 -1.06
N ASN A 36 -10.37 4.13 -0.99
CA ASN A 36 -11.57 3.72 -1.72
C ASN A 36 -11.41 3.77 -3.25
N MET A 37 -10.65 4.73 -3.78
CA MET A 37 -10.31 4.75 -5.21
C MET A 37 -9.46 3.54 -5.59
N MET A 38 -8.47 3.20 -4.76
CA MET A 38 -7.62 2.04 -4.97
C MET A 38 -8.43 0.74 -4.99
N ILE A 39 -9.32 0.56 -4.01
CA ILE A 39 -10.22 -0.61 -3.93
C ILE A 39 -11.09 -0.70 -5.19
N LYS A 40 -11.77 0.39 -5.58
CA LYS A 40 -12.63 0.41 -6.77
C LYS A 40 -11.84 0.09 -8.05
N ARG A 41 -10.61 0.58 -8.16
CA ARG A 41 -9.72 0.26 -9.28
C ARG A 41 -9.34 -1.22 -9.28
N ALA A 42 -8.99 -1.78 -8.13
CA ALA A 42 -8.64 -3.19 -7.98
C ALA A 42 -9.80 -4.10 -8.42
N GLU A 43 -11.01 -3.81 -7.97
CA GLU A 43 -12.21 -4.56 -8.35
C GLU A 43 -12.50 -4.49 -9.85
N LYS A 44 -12.28 -3.33 -10.49
CA LYS A 44 -12.37 -3.18 -11.96
C LYS A 44 -11.33 -4.02 -12.71
N LEU A 45 -10.20 -4.34 -12.07
CA LEU A 45 -9.15 -5.20 -12.63
C LEU A 45 -9.38 -6.69 -12.34
N GLY A 46 -10.48 -7.04 -11.66
CA GLY A 46 -10.82 -8.42 -11.30
C GLY A 46 -10.33 -8.85 -9.92
N VAL A 47 -9.67 -7.98 -9.15
CA VAL A 47 -9.23 -8.30 -7.77
C VAL A 47 -10.43 -8.16 -6.82
N PRO A 48 -10.92 -9.24 -6.18
CA PRO A 48 -12.16 -9.21 -5.39
C PRO A 48 -11.95 -8.62 -3.99
N TRP A 49 -11.37 -7.42 -3.89
CA TRP A 49 -10.84 -6.84 -2.66
C TRP A 49 -11.81 -6.89 -1.48
N ARG A 50 -13.02 -6.33 -1.62
CA ARG A 50 -13.98 -6.30 -0.49
C ARG A 50 -14.45 -7.68 -0.08
N GLU A 51 -14.58 -8.59 -1.04
CA GLU A 51 -15.01 -9.97 -0.77
C GLU A 51 -13.90 -10.73 -0.04
N THR A 52 -12.65 -10.62 -0.46
CA THR A 52 -11.48 -11.19 0.24
C THR A 52 -11.38 -10.67 1.67
N VAL A 53 -11.50 -9.36 1.89
CA VAL A 53 -11.47 -8.77 3.24
C VAL A 53 -12.62 -9.32 4.11
N LYS A 54 -13.83 -9.40 3.54
CA LYS A 54 -14.99 -9.96 4.26
C LYS A 54 -14.77 -11.42 4.64
N GLN A 55 -14.21 -12.23 3.75
CA GLN A 55 -13.89 -13.64 4.03
C GLN A 55 -12.88 -13.76 5.18
N TRP A 56 -11.82 -12.94 5.16
CA TRP A 56 -10.83 -12.95 6.24
C TRP A 56 -11.40 -12.46 7.57
N GLN A 57 -12.28 -11.48 7.56
CA GLN A 57 -12.95 -10.97 8.77
C GLN A 57 -13.94 -11.96 9.40
N GLN A 58 -14.43 -12.94 8.64
CA GLN A 58 -15.39 -13.94 9.14
C GLN A 58 -14.71 -15.08 9.91
N ARG A 59 -13.41 -15.29 9.71
CA ARG A 59 -12.63 -16.29 10.42
C ARG A 59 -12.25 -15.78 11.81
N ASP A 60 -12.33 -16.67 12.80
CA ASP A 60 -11.69 -16.44 14.09
C ASP A 60 -10.19 -16.74 13.96
N TRP A 61 -9.37 -15.73 14.24
CA TRP A 61 -7.91 -15.79 14.17
C TRP A 61 -7.24 -15.91 15.54
N SER A 62 -8.04 -16.07 16.61
CA SER A 62 -7.53 -16.05 17.99
C SER A 62 -6.50 -17.15 18.22
N GLN A 63 -6.70 -18.33 17.64
CA GLN A 63 -5.78 -19.46 17.79
C GLN A 63 -4.43 -19.19 17.10
N GLU A 64 -4.46 -18.67 15.87
CA GLU A 64 -3.25 -18.33 15.11
C GLU A 64 -2.50 -17.17 15.75
N LEU A 65 -3.21 -16.16 16.25
CA LEU A 65 -2.61 -15.06 16.99
C LEU A 65 -1.92 -15.58 18.25
N GLN A 66 -2.61 -16.38 19.06
CA GLN A 66 -2.05 -16.95 20.29
C GLN A 66 -0.80 -17.80 20.02
N ALA A 67 -0.74 -18.49 18.87
CA ALA A 67 0.41 -19.32 18.51
C ALA A 67 1.68 -18.52 18.17
N VAL A 68 1.54 -17.24 17.80
CA VAL A 68 2.68 -16.39 17.36
C VAL A 68 2.90 -15.17 18.23
N GLU A 69 1.94 -14.80 19.07
CA GLU A 69 2.02 -13.64 19.95
C GLU A 69 3.08 -13.86 21.05
N ASN A 70 3.92 -12.84 21.24
CA ASN A 70 4.84 -12.76 22.36
C ASN A 70 4.50 -11.49 23.16
N PRO A 71 3.89 -11.59 24.35
CA PRO A 71 3.48 -10.43 25.14
C PRO A 71 4.67 -9.63 25.68
N ASP A 72 5.87 -10.22 25.74
CA ASP A 72 7.09 -9.56 26.19
C ASP A 72 7.81 -8.81 25.04
N LEU A 73 7.31 -8.92 23.80
CA LEU A 73 7.92 -8.28 22.64
C LEU A 73 7.49 -6.80 22.55
N VAL A 74 8.47 -5.91 22.63
CA VAL A 74 8.28 -4.49 22.33
C VAL A 74 8.52 -4.24 20.85
N TYR A 75 7.48 -3.86 20.12
CA TYR A 75 7.59 -3.53 18.70
C TYR A 75 8.30 -2.18 18.48
N PRO A 76 9.22 -2.08 17.50
CA PRO A 76 9.71 -0.79 17.04
C PRO A 76 8.58 0.12 16.57
N GLU A 77 8.71 1.43 16.77
CA GLU A 77 7.71 2.45 16.43
C GLU A 77 7.18 2.32 14.99
N TYR A 78 8.05 1.95 14.05
CA TYR A 78 7.72 1.71 12.65
C TYR A 78 6.53 0.75 12.44
N TYR A 79 6.33 -0.22 13.32
CA TYR A 79 5.26 -1.21 13.18
C TYR A 79 3.92 -0.74 13.75
N VAL A 80 3.93 0.26 14.63
CA VAL A 80 2.75 0.75 15.36
C VAL A 80 2.37 2.20 15.01
N CYS A 81 3.13 2.85 14.14
CA CYS A 81 2.81 4.18 13.62
C CYS A 81 2.04 4.11 12.29
N SER A 82 1.33 5.18 11.94
CA SER A 82 0.51 5.23 10.73
C SER A 82 1.35 5.04 9.46
N PHE A 83 0.84 4.26 8.50
CA PHE A 83 1.46 4.08 7.18
C PHE A 83 0.39 4.04 6.08
N HIS A 84 0.70 4.59 4.90
CA HIS A 84 -0.26 4.70 3.80
C HIS A 84 -1.63 5.26 4.26
N ALA A 85 -2.69 4.45 4.13
CA ALA A 85 -4.05 4.79 4.54
C ALA A 85 -4.44 4.22 5.92
N TYR A 86 -3.52 3.57 6.64
CA TYR A 86 -3.76 2.86 7.89
C TYR A 86 -3.22 3.67 9.08
N GLU A 87 -4.10 3.94 10.05
CA GLU A 87 -3.77 4.79 11.20
C GLU A 87 -3.00 4.04 12.30
N LYS A 88 -3.35 2.78 12.54
CA LYS A 88 -2.83 1.97 13.66
C LYS A 88 -1.53 1.22 13.36
N GLY A 89 -0.99 1.37 12.15
CA GLY A 89 0.27 0.75 11.76
C GLY A 89 0.15 -0.65 11.18
N ASN A 90 1.32 -1.22 10.90
CA ASN A 90 1.51 -2.47 10.16
C ASN A 90 0.94 -3.70 10.90
N LEU A 91 0.75 -3.62 12.21
CA LEU A 91 0.24 -4.72 13.04
C LEU A 91 -1.29 -4.71 13.22
N ASP A 92 -2.00 -3.79 12.58
CA ASP A 92 -3.46 -3.73 12.65
C ASP A 92 -4.12 -4.80 11.75
N TRP A 93 -5.31 -5.25 12.12
CA TRP A 93 -6.02 -6.30 11.38
C TRP A 93 -6.45 -5.85 9.98
N LEU A 94 -6.83 -4.59 9.81
CA LEU A 94 -7.29 -4.08 8.53
C LEU A 94 -6.22 -4.17 7.43
N PRO A 95 -4.99 -3.65 7.62
CA PRO A 95 -3.93 -3.85 6.63
C PRO A 95 -3.58 -5.32 6.43
N ALA A 96 -3.66 -6.17 7.47
CA ALA A 96 -3.44 -7.61 7.33
C ALA A 96 -4.46 -8.26 6.38
N PHE A 97 -5.74 -7.89 6.46
CA PHE A 97 -6.78 -8.41 5.56
C PHE A 97 -6.67 -7.86 4.14
N GLU A 98 -6.08 -6.67 3.97
CA GLU A 98 -6.03 -5.97 2.69
C GLU A 98 -4.73 -6.17 1.90
N VAL A 99 -3.65 -6.64 2.54
CA VAL A 99 -2.31 -6.68 1.96
C VAL A 99 -2.25 -7.44 0.62
N GLU A 100 -2.94 -8.58 0.52
CA GLU A 100 -2.94 -9.39 -0.69
C GLU A 100 -3.64 -8.66 -1.86
N SER A 101 -4.84 -8.13 -1.61
CA SER A 101 -5.59 -7.38 -2.61
C SER A 101 -4.86 -6.08 -3.02
N ALA A 102 -4.19 -5.44 -2.05
CA ALA A 102 -3.34 -4.29 -2.30
C ALA A 102 -2.17 -4.63 -3.22
N ALA A 103 -1.49 -5.75 -2.98
CA ALA A 103 -0.38 -6.21 -3.80
C ALA A 103 -0.82 -6.45 -5.26
N TYR A 104 -1.90 -7.20 -5.49
CA TYR A 104 -2.45 -7.40 -6.83
C TYR A 104 -2.79 -6.06 -7.52
N ALA A 105 -3.40 -5.13 -6.79
CA ALA A 105 -3.77 -3.83 -7.33
C ALA A 105 -2.55 -2.97 -7.70
N VAL A 106 -1.52 -2.90 -6.85
CA VAL A 106 -0.30 -2.11 -7.09
C VAL A 106 0.53 -2.73 -8.20
N HIS A 107 0.70 -4.04 -8.19
CA HIS A 107 1.58 -4.73 -9.13
C HIS A 107 0.95 -4.89 -10.53
N SER A 108 -0.35 -4.61 -10.66
CA SER A 108 -1.09 -4.75 -11.92
C SER A 108 -0.58 -3.93 -13.11
N THR A 109 0.19 -2.87 -12.85
CA THR A 109 0.69 -1.95 -13.88
C THR A 109 2.18 -2.07 -14.13
N ILE A 110 2.88 -3.00 -13.48
CA ILE A 110 4.32 -3.16 -13.66
C ILE A 110 4.63 -3.59 -15.11
N TRP A 111 3.80 -4.48 -15.68
CA TRP A 111 3.91 -4.91 -17.08
C TRP A 111 2.64 -4.55 -17.86
N PRO A 112 2.75 -3.97 -19.07
CA PRO A 112 1.61 -3.69 -19.93
C PRO A 112 0.77 -4.95 -20.18
N GLY A 113 -0.53 -4.87 -19.90
CA GLY A 113 -1.48 -5.96 -20.13
C GLY A 113 -1.42 -7.12 -19.13
N ALA A 114 -0.51 -7.12 -18.15
CA ALA A 114 -0.41 -8.21 -17.18
C ALA A 114 -1.58 -8.24 -16.19
N GLY A 115 -2.13 -7.08 -15.79
CA GLY A 115 -3.23 -7.03 -14.84
C GLY A 115 -2.88 -7.79 -13.56
N MET A 116 -3.77 -8.68 -13.10
CA MET A 116 -3.55 -9.42 -11.85
C MET A 116 -2.29 -10.32 -11.88
N ASP A 117 -1.82 -10.75 -13.06
CA ASP A 117 -0.61 -11.57 -13.19
C ASP A 117 0.67 -10.78 -12.85
N GLY A 118 0.58 -9.47 -12.68
CA GLY A 118 1.72 -8.64 -12.27
C GLY A 118 2.28 -9.04 -10.90
N ASP A 119 1.44 -9.34 -9.91
CA ASP A 119 1.92 -9.72 -8.57
C ASP A 119 2.65 -11.09 -8.56
N PRO A 120 2.09 -12.18 -9.13
CA PRO A 120 2.80 -13.45 -9.23
C PRO A 120 4.12 -13.36 -10.02
N ARG A 121 4.14 -12.58 -11.11
CA ARG A 121 5.38 -12.33 -11.88
C ARG A 121 6.44 -11.65 -11.03
N LEU A 122 6.06 -10.65 -10.23
CA LEU A 122 7.00 -9.97 -9.33
C LEU A 122 7.53 -10.91 -8.25
N ARG A 123 6.68 -11.79 -7.68
CA ARG A 123 7.06 -12.72 -6.61
C ARG A 123 7.96 -13.86 -7.07
N THR A 124 7.80 -14.32 -8.30
CA THR A 124 8.57 -15.45 -8.87
C THR A 124 9.96 -15.05 -9.38
N GLY A 125 10.27 -13.75 -9.45
CA GLY A 125 11.63 -13.25 -9.62
C GLY A 125 11.72 -12.03 -10.53
N ILE A 126 12.69 -11.17 -10.23
CA ILE A 126 13.17 -10.11 -11.13
C ILE A 126 13.92 -10.79 -12.29
N SER A 127 13.20 -11.32 -13.26
CA SER A 127 13.80 -11.74 -14.55
C SER A 127 14.20 -10.50 -15.37
N PRO A 128 15.13 -10.63 -16.35
CA PRO A 128 15.71 -9.50 -17.12
C PRO A 128 14.70 -8.59 -17.84
N ASP A 129 13.43 -9.00 -17.92
CA ASP A 129 12.34 -8.32 -18.60
C ASP A 129 11.98 -6.94 -18.03
N ILE A 130 12.50 -6.56 -16.85
CA ILE A 130 12.37 -5.19 -16.35
C ILE A 130 13.08 -4.17 -17.28
N LYS A 131 14.01 -4.61 -18.14
CA LYS A 131 14.58 -3.74 -19.19
C LYS A 131 13.59 -3.40 -20.33
N GLY A 132 12.50 -4.15 -20.50
CA GLY A 132 11.50 -3.93 -21.55
C GLY A 132 10.42 -2.89 -21.21
N ALA A 133 10.18 -2.62 -19.92
CA ALA A 133 9.11 -1.73 -19.47
C ALA A 133 9.36 -0.23 -19.79
N ASN A 134 10.59 0.14 -20.15
CA ASN A 134 10.97 1.51 -20.52
C ASN A 134 11.01 1.79 -22.04
N GLN A 135 10.69 0.82 -22.91
CA GLN A 135 10.79 1.02 -24.36
C GLN A 135 9.47 1.40 -25.07
N GLY A 136 8.40 1.68 -24.32
CA GLY A 136 7.07 2.02 -24.87
C GLY A 136 6.71 3.51 -24.87
N LYS A 137 7.67 4.41 -24.68
CA LYS A 137 7.44 5.87 -24.77
C LYS A 137 8.38 6.49 -25.80
N ASN A 138 7.99 6.40 -27.07
CA ASN A 138 8.36 7.33 -28.14
C ASN A 138 7.08 7.71 -28.87
#